data_AF-A0A1R0UR27-F1
#
_entry.id   AF-A0A1R0UR27-F1
#
_cell.length_a   1.000
_cell.length_b   1.000
_cell.length_c   1.000
_cell.angle_alpha   90.00
_cell.angle_beta   90.00
_cell.angle_gamma   90.00
#
_symmetry.space_group_name_H-M   'P 1'
#
loop_
_entity.id
_entity.type
_entity.pdbx_description
1 polymer ?
#
loop_
_entity_poly.entity_id
_entity_poly.type
_entity_poly.pdbx_seq_one_letter_code
_entity_poly.pdbx_strand_id
1 'polypeptide(L)'
;MPDIAKAAGVGRTTVHRYFPDRECLINETIVDSVRVVSEAVAAAAPEEGCPVDAMRRVINAMISVGNRILFLFNDRAVTRDMPPEALPDSKRLISLIQRGQAEGVFDPESSALWIEHALFGLINWACQDSKEGLMPRHAAAPAVIRTFERGIRTRD
;
A
#
# COMPACT_ATOMS: atom_id res chain seq x y z
N MET A 1 -0.48 -0.20 -25.50
CA MET A 1 0.94 -0.53 -25.80
C MET A 1 1.72 0.64 -26.40
N PRO A 2 1.24 1.35 -27.44
CA PRO A 2 1.97 2.48 -28.03
C PRO A 2 2.32 3.60 -27.03
N ASP A 3 1.37 4.00 -26.18
CA ASP A 3 1.58 5.06 -25.19
C ASP A 3 2.56 4.65 -24.08
N ILE A 4 2.55 3.36 -23.71
CA ILE A 4 3.48 2.79 -22.72
C ILE A 4 4.90 2.78 -23.29
N ALA A 5 5.07 2.35 -24.55
CA ALA A 5 6.36 2.40 -25.23
C ALA A 5 6.91 3.84 -25.30
N LYS A 6 6.04 4.80 -25.66
CA LYS A 6 6.36 6.22 -25.67
C LYS A 6 6.77 6.73 -24.29
N ALA A 7 6.00 6.41 -23.24
CA ALA A 7 6.30 6.82 -21.88
C ALA A 7 7.60 6.22 -21.33
N ALA A 8 7.91 4.97 -21.71
CA ALA A 8 9.14 4.29 -21.33
C ALA A 8 10.35 4.67 -22.20
N GLY A 9 10.19 5.50 -23.24
CA GLY A 9 11.27 5.90 -24.13
C GLY A 9 11.83 4.77 -25.00
N VAL A 10 11.04 3.72 -25.27
CA VAL A 10 11.46 2.54 -26.04
C VAL A 10 10.58 2.32 -27.27
N GLY A 11 11.10 1.57 -28.24
CA GLY A 11 10.34 1.16 -29.43
C GLY A 11 9.20 0.18 -29.09
N ARG A 12 8.12 0.21 -29.88
CA ARG A 12 6.98 -0.72 -29.73
C ARG A 12 7.41 -2.20 -29.81
N THR A 13 8.32 -2.52 -30.72
CA THR A 13 8.88 -3.87 -30.86
C THR A 13 9.64 -4.31 -29.62
N THR A 14 10.33 -3.39 -28.94
CA THR A 14 11.00 -3.68 -27.66
C THR A 14 9.98 -4.07 -26.61
N VAL A 15 8.90 -3.30 -26.44
CA VAL A 15 7.84 -3.66 -25.47
C VAL A 15 7.18 -4.99 -25.82
N HIS A 16 6.80 -5.18 -27.09
CA HIS A 16 6.17 -6.43 -27.55
C HIS A 16 7.04 -7.67 -27.37
N ARG A 17 8.37 -7.52 -27.43
CA ARG A 17 9.31 -8.62 -27.17
C ARG A 17 9.24 -9.12 -25.73
N TYR A 18 8.96 -8.25 -24.77
CA TYR A 18 8.82 -8.62 -23.35
C TYR A 18 7.36 -8.94 -22.98
N PHE A 19 6.41 -8.21 -23.57
CA PHE A 19 4.98 -8.32 -23.26
C PHE A 19 4.20 -8.44 -24.58
N PRO A 20 3.85 -9.66 -25.01
CA PRO A 20 3.19 -9.90 -26.29
C PRO A 20 1.91 -9.09 -26.50
N ASP A 21 1.16 -8.85 -25.42
CA ASP A 21 -0.07 -8.07 -25.40
C ASP A 21 -0.21 -7.25 -24.11
N ARG A 22 -1.34 -6.53 -24.01
CA ARG A 22 -1.64 -5.67 -22.85
C ARG A 22 -1.96 -6.48 -21.60
N GLU A 23 -2.54 -7.66 -21.74
CA GLU A 23 -2.94 -8.50 -20.62
C GLU A 23 -1.71 -9.07 -19.92
N CYS A 24 -0.76 -9.60 -20.69
CA CYS A 24 0.55 -10.04 -20.21
C CYS A 24 1.26 -8.91 -19.45
N LEU A 25 1.32 -7.69 -20.02
CA LEU A 25 1.93 -6.54 -19.34
C LEU A 25 1.24 -6.22 -18.00
N ILE A 26 -0.09 -6.26 -17.96
CA ILE A 26 -0.85 -5.99 -16.73
C ILE A 26 -0.57 -7.05 -15.68
N ASN A 27 -0.60 -8.33 -16.05
CA ASN A 27 -0.32 -9.45 -15.15
C ASN A 27 1.10 -9.33 -14.55
N GLU A 28 2.10 -9.05 -15.37
CA GLU A 28 3.47 -8.82 -14.91
C GLU A 28 3.59 -7.58 -14.00
N THR A 29 2.84 -6.51 -14.32
CA THR A 29 2.81 -5.30 -13.47
C THR A 29 2.12 -5.57 -12.13
N ILE A 30 1.10 -6.43 -12.09
CA ILE A 30 0.43 -6.86 -10.85
C ILE A 30 1.42 -7.62 -9.97
N VAL A 31 2.07 -8.66 -10.52
CA VAL A 31 3.06 -9.47 -9.80
C VAL A 31 4.18 -8.61 -9.25
N ASP A 32 4.75 -7.71 -10.07
CA ASP A 32 5.78 -6.76 -9.64
C ASP A 32 5.28 -5.82 -8.53
N SER A 33 4.05 -5.31 -8.67
CA SER A 33 3.48 -4.38 -7.68
C SER A 33 3.22 -5.06 -6.34
N VAL A 34 2.72 -6.30 -6.34
CA VAL A 34 2.55 -7.10 -5.12
C VAL A 34 3.90 -7.32 -4.44
N ARG A 35 4.90 -7.76 -5.20
CA ARG A 35 6.27 -7.96 -4.70
C ARG A 35 6.83 -6.70 -4.06
N VAL A 36 6.76 -5.55 -4.74
CA VAL A 36 7.27 -4.27 -4.23
C VAL A 36 6.57 -3.84 -2.95
N VAL A 37 5.24 -4.01 -2.86
CA VAL A 37 4.48 -3.67 -1.65
C VAL A 37 4.88 -4.59 -0.49
N SER A 38 4.97 -5.90 -0.73
CA SER A 38 5.39 -6.88 0.28
C SER A 38 6.82 -6.64 0.78
N GLU A 39 7.76 -6.35 -0.12
CA GLU A 39 9.15 -6.01 0.22
C GLU A 39 9.23 -4.73 1.05
N ALA A 40 8.47 -3.69 0.69
CA ALA A 40 8.43 -2.44 1.45
C ALA A 40 7.93 -2.65 2.89
N VAL A 41 6.87 -3.44 3.06
CA VAL A 41 6.34 -3.79 4.39
C VAL A 41 7.34 -4.64 5.17
N ALA A 42 8.00 -5.62 4.55
CA ALA A 42 9.01 -6.44 5.21
C ALA A 42 10.23 -5.59 5.65
N ALA A 43 10.71 -4.69 4.79
CA ALA A 43 11.82 -3.79 5.10
C ALA A 43 11.50 -2.79 6.23
N ALA A 44 10.21 -2.51 6.49
CA ALA A 44 9.79 -1.72 7.63
C ALA A 44 9.92 -2.45 8.98
N ALA A 45 10.25 -3.75 8.97
CA ALA A 45 10.42 -4.60 10.15
C ALA A 45 9.24 -4.48 11.14
N PRO A 46 8.01 -4.86 10.75
CA PRO A 46 6.82 -4.72 11.58
C PRO A 46 6.88 -5.53 12.88
N GLU A 47 7.73 -6.55 12.94
CA GLU A 47 8.00 -7.38 14.11
C GLU A 47 8.98 -6.75 15.13
N GLU A 48 9.66 -5.65 14.79
CA GLU A 48 10.72 -5.08 15.64
C GLU A 48 10.28 -3.83 16.42
N GLY A 49 10.70 -3.75 17.68
CA GLY A 49 10.47 -2.59 18.54
C GLY A 49 9.01 -2.37 18.95
N CYS A 50 8.73 -1.17 19.47
CA CYS A 50 7.40 -0.75 19.91
C CYS A 50 6.38 -0.80 18.75
N PRO A 51 5.17 -1.38 18.93
CA PRO A 51 4.17 -1.50 17.87
C PRO A 51 3.77 -0.16 17.23
N VAL A 52 3.73 0.92 18.00
CA VAL A 52 3.42 2.27 17.47
C VAL A 52 4.49 2.73 16.48
N ASP A 53 5.77 2.57 16.84
CA ASP A 53 6.87 2.97 15.96
C ASP A 53 7.00 2.05 14.75
N ALA A 54 6.74 0.75 14.92
CA ALA A 54 6.65 -0.21 13.82
C ALA A 54 5.53 0.17 12.84
N MET A 55 4.34 0.54 13.34
CA MET A 55 3.23 0.99 12.51
C MET A 55 3.57 2.26 11.73
N ARG A 56 4.25 3.23 12.35
CA ARG A 56 4.74 4.43 11.65
C ARG A 56 5.72 4.07 10.53
N ARG A 57 6.63 3.12 10.73
CA ARG A 57 7.54 2.64 9.66
C ARG A 57 6.76 2.00 8.51
N VAL A 58 5.78 1.14 8.82
CA VAL A 58 4.93 0.50 7.81
C VAL A 58 4.15 1.54 6.99
N ILE A 59 3.56 2.55 7.65
CA ILE A 59 2.85 3.64 6.96
C ILE A 59 3.77 4.37 5.98
N ASN A 60 4.97 4.76 6.44
CA ASN A 60 5.94 5.42 5.56
C ASN A 60 6.36 4.53 4.38
N ALA A 61 6.59 3.24 4.62
CA ALA A 61 6.95 2.29 3.58
C ALA A 61 5.84 2.14 2.54
N MET A 62 4.58 1.98 2.96
CA MET A 62 3.43 1.89 2.06
C MET A 62 3.22 3.16 1.23
N ILE A 63 3.32 4.35 1.86
CA ILE A 63 3.24 5.64 1.16
C ILE A 63 4.37 5.77 0.11
N SER A 64 5.58 5.29 0.41
CA SER A 64 6.71 5.36 -0.53
C SER A 64 6.47 4.57 -1.83
N VAL A 65 5.66 3.51 -1.76
CA VAL A 65 5.26 2.68 -2.91
C VAL A 65 3.84 2.97 -3.38
N GLY A 66 3.28 4.14 -3.04
CA GLY A 66 1.89 4.50 -3.26
C GLY A 66 1.38 4.31 -4.70
N ASN A 67 2.21 4.53 -5.72
CA ASN A 67 1.82 4.27 -7.12
C ASN A 67 1.47 2.80 -7.38
N ARG A 68 2.15 1.85 -6.70
CA ARG A 68 1.89 0.42 -6.80
C ARG A 68 0.59 0.04 -6.11
N ILE A 69 0.33 0.66 -4.95
CA ILE A 69 -0.94 0.53 -4.23
C ILE A 69 -2.09 1.04 -5.12
N LEU A 70 -1.98 2.25 -5.67
CA LEU A 70 -3.01 2.80 -6.55
C LEU A 70 -3.24 1.94 -7.80
N PHE A 71 -2.18 1.38 -8.39
CA PHE A 71 -2.31 0.48 -9.53
C PHE A 71 -3.09 -0.80 -9.16
N LEU A 72 -2.77 -1.42 -8.03
CA LEU A 72 -3.42 -2.66 -7.59
C LEU A 72 -4.88 -2.47 -7.17
N PHE A 73 -5.19 -1.39 -6.47
CA PHE A 73 -6.45 -1.30 -5.71
C PHE A 73 -7.46 -0.28 -6.25
N ASN A 74 -7.07 0.59 -7.19
CA ASN A 74 -7.99 1.61 -7.70
C ASN A 74 -8.91 1.11 -8.83
N ASP A 75 -8.56 0.00 -9.49
CA ASP A 75 -9.41 -0.64 -10.48
C ASP A 75 -9.63 -2.10 -10.09
N ARG A 76 -10.86 -2.43 -9.66
CA ARG A 76 -11.23 -3.79 -9.25
C ARG A 76 -11.07 -4.82 -10.37
N ALA A 77 -10.97 -4.40 -11.63
CA ALA A 77 -10.68 -5.29 -12.75
C ALA A 77 -9.23 -5.79 -12.72
N VAL A 78 -8.29 -5.04 -12.13
CA VAL A 78 -6.86 -5.39 -12.08
C VAL A 78 -6.63 -6.62 -11.22
N THR A 79 -7.32 -6.76 -10.09
CA THR A 79 -7.12 -7.89 -9.16
C THR A 79 -8.27 -8.88 -9.15
N ARG A 80 -9.21 -8.80 -10.11
CA ARG A 80 -10.45 -9.59 -10.10
C ARG A 80 -10.20 -11.09 -10.08
N ASP A 81 -9.29 -11.55 -10.94
CA ASP A 81 -9.04 -12.96 -11.19
C ASP A 81 -7.80 -13.46 -10.42
N MET A 82 -7.27 -12.64 -9.51
CA MET A 82 -6.14 -13.00 -8.66
C MET A 82 -6.62 -13.86 -7.49
N PRO A 83 -5.96 -15.00 -7.23
CA PRO A 83 -6.26 -15.76 -6.03
C PRO A 83 -5.81 -14.98 -4.79
N PRO A 84 -6.46 -15.15 -3.62
CA PRO A 84 -6.15 -14.37 -2.42
C PRO A 84 -4.67 -14.41 -1.99
N GLU A 85 -4.00 -15.54 -2.20
CA GLU A 85 -2.57 -15.74 -1.90
C GLU A 85 -1.62 -14.92 -2.78
N ALA A 86 -2.10 -14.41 -3.92
CA ALA A 86 -1.32 -13.58 -4.83
C ALA A 86 -1.48 -12.08 -4.56
N LEU A 87 -2.28 -11.70 -3.55
CA LEU A 87 -2.35 -10.33 -3.04
C LEU A 87 -1.26 -10.08 -1.98
N PRO A 88 -0.91 -8.82 -1.69
CA PRO A 88 0.07 -8.51 -0.64
C PRO A 88 -0.35 -9.13 0.70
N ASP A 89 0.58 -9.87 1.34
CA ASP A 89 0.30 -10.59 2.57
C ASP A 89 -0.03 -9.66 3.74
N SER A 90 -1.28 -9.70 4.19
CA SER A 90 -1.79 -8.97 5.36
C SER A 90 -1.31 -9.52 6.69
N LYS A 91 -0.79 -10.75 6.75
CA LYS A 91 -0.46 -11.43 8.01
C LYS A 91 0.50 -10.62 8.87
N ARG A 92 1.52 -10.00 8.27
CA ARG A 92 2.50 -9.18 9.02
C ARG A 92 1.85 -7.97 9.67
N LEU A 93 0.95 -7.29 8.96
CA LEU A 93 0.24 -6.13 9.48
C LEU A 93 -0.76 -6.54 10.56
N ILE A 94 -1.52 -7.62 10.34
CA ILE A 94 -2.43 -8.18 11.34
C ILE A 94 -1.67 -8.60 12.61
N SER A 95 -0.52 -9.28 12.48
CA SER A 95 0.30 -9.66 13.64
C SER A 95 0.85 -8.45 14.39
N LEU A 96 1.25 -7.38 13.69
CA LEU A 96 1.65 -6.12 14.32
C LEU A 96 0.47 -5.50 15.10
N ILE A 97 -0.73 -5.49 14.52
CA ILE A 97 -1.93 -4.95 15.19
C ILE A 97 -2.25 -5.77 16.44
N GLN A 98 -2.31 -7.09 16.32
CA GLN A 98 -2.59 -8.00 17.45
C GLN A 98 -1.55 -7.86 18.57
N ARG A 99 -0.27 -7.72 18.21
CA ARG A 99 0.79 -7.45 19.17
C ARG A 99 0.56 -6.12 19.90
N GLY A 100 0.24 -5.05 19.17
CA GLY A 100 -0.06 -3.76 19.80
C GLY A 100 -1.32 -3.77 20.67
N GLN A 101 -2.33 -4.58 20.33
CA GLN A 101 -3.49 -4.81 21.20
C GLN A 101 -3.10 -5.54 22.48
N ALA A 102 -2.27 -6.58 22.39
CA ALA A 102 -1.78 -7.32 23.56
C ALA A 102 -0.89 -6.45 24.47
N GLU A 103 -0.14 -5.51 23.90
CA GLU A 103 0.68 -4.54 24.62
C GLU A 103 -0.11 -3.30 25.11
N GLY A 104 -1.40 -3.21 24.80
CA GLY A 104 -2.28 -2.11 25.24
C GLY A 104 -2.04 -0.77 24.54
N VAL A 105 -1.36 -0.76 23.39
CA VAL A 105 -1.08 0.47 22.60
C VAL A 105 -2.03 0.65 21.42
N PHE A 106 -2.77 -0.38 21.03
CA PHE A 106 -3.88 -0.30 20.07
C PHE A 106 -5.19 -0.75 20.71
N ASP A 107 -6.31 -0.26 20.17
CA ASP A 107 -7.66 -0.52 20.68
C ASP A 107 -7.97 -2.03 20.68
N PRO A 108 -8.19 -2.67 21.85
CA PRO A 108 -8.47 -4.10 21.94
C PRO A 108 -9.93 -4.45 21.58
N GLU A 109 -10.85 -3.48 21.53
CA GLU A 109 -12.26 -3.75 21.22
C GLU A 109 -12.52 -3.83 19.71
N SER A 110 -11.71 -3.14 18.91
CA SER A 110 -11.75 -3.23 17.45
C SER A 110 -11.11 -4.53 16.94
N SER A 111 -11.72 -5.16 15.93
CA SER A 111 -11.09 -6.32 15.29
C SER A 111 -9.81 -5.89 14.55
N ALA A 112 -8.76 -6.73 14.58
CA ALA A 112 -7.51 -6.43 13.88
C ALA A 112 -7.72 -6.21 12.37
N LEU A 113 -8.67 -6.95 11.77
CA LEU A 113 -9.07 -6.79 10.37
C LEU A 113 -9.69 -5.41 10.09
N TRP A 114 -10.53 -4.90 11.00
CA TRP A 114 -11.11 -3.57 10.86
C TRP A 114 -10.04 -2.48 10.94
N ILE A 115 -9.10 -2.59 11.87
CA ILE A 115 -7.97 -1.66 12.01
C ILE A 115 -7.12 -1.66 10.75
N GLU A 116 -6.83 -2.84 10.19
CA GLU A 116 -6.12 -2.97 8.91
C GLU A 116 -6.87 -2.27 7.77
N HIS A 117 -8.18 -2.55 7.60
CA HIS A 117 -8.98 -1.93 6.55
C HIS A 117 -9.04 -0.41 6.68
N ALA A 118 -9.20 0.11 7.90
CA ALA A 118 -9.20 1.54 8.15
C ALA A 118 -7.85 2.18 7.78
N LEU A 119 -6.75 1.55 8.18
CA LEU A 119 -5.41 2.00 7.83
C LEU A 119 -5.21 2.01 6.31
N PHE A 120 -5.56 0.92 5.65
CA PHE A 120 -5.42 0.79 4.20
C PHE A 120 -6.27 1.83 3.46
N GLY A 121 -7.48 2.10 3.94
CA GLY A 121 -8.34 3.17 3.40
C GLY A 121 -7.67 4.54 3.49
N LEU A 122 -7.08 4.89 4.63
CA LEU A 122 -6.34 6.14 4.83
C LEU A 122 -5.14 6.25 3.88
N ILE A 123 -4.36 5.17 3.73
CA ILE A 123 -3.20 5.11 2.83
C ILE A 123 -3.63 5.29 1.38
N ASN A 124 -4.67 4.57 0.95
CA ASN A 124 -5.18 4.65 -0.41
C ASN A 124 -5.61 6.08 -0.77
N TRP A 125 -6.41 6.73 0.10
CA TRP A 125 -6.84 8.11 -0.13
C TRP A 125 -5.69 9.11 -0.06
N ALA A 126 -4.76 8.97 0.89
CA ALA A 126 -3.58 9.85 0.94
C ALA A 126 -2.72 9.73 -0.34
N CYS A 127 -2.58 8.52 -0.89
CA CYS A 127 -1.92 8.29 -2.18
C CYS A 127 -2.70 8.92 -3.35
N GLN A 128 -4.03 8.79 -3.37
CA GLN A 128 -4.87 9.39 -4.41
C GLN A 128 -4.79 10.92 -4.37
N ASP A 129 -5.01 11.53 -3.22
CA ASP A 129 -4.96 12.99 -3.05
C ASP A 129 -3.58 13.53 -3.44
N SER A 130 -2.52 12.77 -3.13
CA SER A 130 -1.15 13.11 -3.54
C SER A 130 -0.92 13.03 -5.04
N LYS A 131 -1.59 12.08 -5.72
CA LYS A 131 -1.53 11.92 -7.17
C LYS A 131 -2.32 13.01 -7.89
N GLU A 132 -3.46 13.42 -7.33
CA GLU A 132 -4.35 14.46 -7.87
C GLU A 132 -3.88 15.88 -7.54
N GLY A 133 -2.88 16.03 -6.67
CA GLY A 133 -2.33 17.33 -6.27
C GLY A 133 -3.15 18.04 -5.19
N LEU A 134 -4.12 17.35 -4.58
CA LEU A 134 -4.90 17.82 -3.44
C LEU A 134 -4.10 17.78 -2.14
N MET A 135 -3.07 16.94 -2.07
CA MET A 135 -2.17 16.80 -0.94
C MET A 135 -0.69 16.83 -1.38
N PRO A 136 0.20 17.58 -0.71
CA PRO A 136 1.63 17.44 -0.95
C PRO A 136 2.13 16.04 -0.56
N ARG A 137 2.94 15.40 -1.42
CA ARG A 137 3.45 14.03 -1.19
C ARG A 137 4.11 13.83 0.19
N HIS A 138 4.88 14.82 0.64
CA HIS A 138 5.56 14.75 1.94
C HIS A 138 4.60 14.84 3.14
N ALA A 139 3.36 15.30 2.93
CA ALA A 139 2.33 15.40 3.95
C ALA A 139 1.50 14.12 4.12
N ALA A 140 1.56 13.20 3.15
CA ALA A 140 0.74 11.98 3.13
C ALA A 140 0.96 11.08 4.36
N ALA A 141 2.19 10.63 4.61
CA ALA A 141 2.47 9.78 5.78
C ALA A 141 2.16 10.48 7.11
N PRO A 142 2.58 11.75 7.35
CA PRO A 142 2.17 12.48 8.55
C PRO A 142 0.65 12.62 8.74
N ALA A 143 -0.12 12.79 7.66
CA ALA A 143 -1.57 12.87 7.73
C ALA A 143 -2.18 11.51 8.15
N VAL A 144 -1.76 10.43 7.50
CA VAL A 144 -2.21 9.06 7.84
C VAL A 144 -1.87 8.73 9.29
N ILE A 145 -0.62 8.92 9.73
CA ILE A 145 -0.18 8.62 11.11
C ILE A 145 -1.04 9.38 12.13
N ARG A 146 -1.25 10.69 11.90
CA ARG A 146 -2.02 11.53 12.81
C ARG A 146 -3.47 11.06 12.92
N THR A 147 -4.13 10.83 11.79
CA THR A 147 -5.53 10.40 11.74
C THR A 147 -5.68 9.00 12.30
N PHE A 148 -4.73 8.11 12.06
CA PHE A 148 -4.77 6.74 12.58
C PHE A 148 -4.59 6.70 14.10
N GLU A 149 -3.63 7.45 14.65
CA GLU A 149 -3.33 7.42 16.10
C GLU A 149 -4.31 8.23 16.95
N ARG A 150 -4.92 9.30 16.40
CA ARG A 150 -5.70 10.26 17.18
C ARG A 150 -7.09 10.57 16.61
N GLY A 151 -7.39 10.07 15.42
CA GLY A 151 -8.58 10.47 14.67
C GLY A 151 -8.54 11.95 14.29
N ILE A 152 -9.69 12.59 14.40
CA ILE A 152 -9.91 14.02 14.06
C ILE A 152 -10.15 14.89 15.29
N ARG A 153 -9.95 14.35 16.51
CA ARG A 153 -10.10 15.14 17.74
C ARG A 153 -8.97 16.15 17.85
N THR A 154 -9.30 17.34 18.35
CA THR A 154 -8.30 18.34 18.72
C THR A 154 -7.37 17.79 19.79
N ARG A 155 -6.09 18.19 19.75
CA ARG A 155 -5.19 17.97 20.88
C ARG A 155 -5.71 18.87 22.00
N ASP A 156 -6.14 18.28 23.11
CA ASP A 156 -6.30 19.02 24.36
C ASP A 156 -4.94 19.59 24.81
#